data_AF-A0A7J4UJ98-F1
#
_entry.id   AF-A0A7J4UJ98-F1
#
_cell.length_a   1.000
_cell.length_b   1.000
_cell.length_c   1.000
_cell.angle_alpha   90.00
_cell.angle_beta   90.00
_cell.angle_gamma   90.00
#
_symmetry.space_group_name_H-M   'P 1'
#
loop_
_entity.id
_entity.type
_entity.pdbx_description
1 polymer ?
#
loop_
_entity_poly.entity_id
_entity_poly.type
_entity_poly.pdbx_seq_one_letter_code
_entity_poly.pdbx_strand_id
1 'polypeptide(L)'
;MDFNEIFNYVSEGIKWVSLGGIVYSGAIIGCYIYDGTLFHKKIESSKELEKIVKEEAKKLGLDSTKIDARYNYENKYFAQKNGDRYYLHLANSWEATRNTVKHELYHILKDCNRKNTFFYEKFIAEPRAILYGTFGIKI
;
A
#
# COMPACT_ATOMS: atom_id res chain seq x y z
N MET A 1 -15.61 -25.69 34.97
CA MET A 1 -15.56 -24.31 34.47
C MET A 1 -16.99 -23.78 34.49
N ASP A 2 -17.25 -22.78 35.31
CA ASP A 2 -18.55 -22.11 35.46
C ASP A 2 -18.82 -21.22 34.23
N PHE A 3 -20.09 -21.02 33.87
CA PHE A 3 -20.52 -20.04 32.86
C PHE A 3 -19.89 -18.65 33.05
N ASN A 4 -19.70 -18.20 34.30
CA ASN A 4 -19.04 -16.93 34.59
C ASN A 4 -17.55 -16.96 34.23
N GLU A 5 -16.86 -18.08 34.47
CA GLU A 5 -15.46 -18.25 34.06
C GLU A 5 -15.30 -18.27 32.54
N ILE A 6 -16.22 -18.95 31.84
CA ILE A 6 -16.26 -18.96 30.36
C ILE A 6 -16.49 -17.54 29.83
N PHE A 7 -17.46 -16.82 30.40
CA PHE A 7 -17.78 -15.47 29.98
C PHE A 7 -16.62 -14.51 30.21
N ASN A 8 -15.95 -14.59 31.37
CA ASN A 8 -14.79 -13.77 31.67
C ASN A 8 -13.62 -14.06 30.73
N TYR A 9 -13.33 -15.34 30.47
CA TYR A 9 -12.28 -15.73 29.53
C TYR A 9 -12.54 -15.21 28.10
N VAL A 10 -13.78 -15.35 27.61
CA VAL A 10 -14.18 -14.83 26.29
C VAL A 10 -14.09 -13.31 26.27
N SER A 11 -14.55 -12.62 27.32
CA SER A 11 -14.48 -11.16 27.45
C SER A 11 -13.04 -10.64 27.43
N GLU A 12 -12.13 -11.29 28.14
CA GLU A 12 -10.70 -10.96 28.10
C GLU A 12 -10.10 -11.18 26.71
N GLY A 13 -10.43 -12.30 26.05
CA GLY A 13 -10.03 -12.56 24.68
C GLY A 13 -10.46 -11.45 23.71
N ILE A 14 -11.72 -11.03 23.80
CA ILE A 14 -12.27 -9.94 22.97
C ILE A 14 -11.55 -8.62 23.24
N LYS A 15 -11.24 -8.30 24.51
CA LYS A 15 -10.49 -7.09 24.87
C LYS A 15 -9.12 -7.06 24.20
N TRP A 16 -8.37 -8.16 24.28
CA TRP A 16 -7.04 -8.23 23.68
C TRP A 16 -7.07 -8.19 22.15
N VAL A 17 -8.03 -8.87 21.52
CA VAL A 17 -8.23 -8.78 20.06
C VAL A 17 -8.57 -7.35 19.65
N SER A 18 -9.43 -6.66 20.40
CA SER A 18 -9.82 -5.28 20.12
C SER A 18 -8.65 -4.31 20.28
N LEU A 19 -7.86 -4.43 21.35
CA LEU A 19 -6.66 -3.63 21.56
C LEU A 19 -5.64 -3.87 20.44
N GLY A 20 -5.40 -5.12 20.07
CA GLY A 20 -4.53 -5.48 18.94
C GLY A 20 -5.01 -4.85 17.63
N GLY A 21 -6.31 -4.91 17.36
CA GLY A 21 -6.93 -4.29 16.18
C GLY A 21 -6.78 -2.77 16.15
N ILE A 22 -6.92 -2.10 17.29
CA ILE A 22 -6.74 -0.63 17.42
C ILE A 22 -5.28 -0.26 17.16
N VAL A 23 -4.32 -0.93 17.81
CA VAL A 23 -2.89 -0.66 17.64
C VAL A 23 -2.46 -0.88 16.20
N TYR A 24 -2.90 -1.99 15.59
CA TYR A 24 -2.64 -2.29 14.19
C TYR A 24 -3.18 -1.20 13.26
N SER A 25 -4.47 -0.86 13.40
CA SER A 25 -5.11 0.11 12.51
C SER A 25 -4.51 1.52 12.68
N GLY A 26 -4.20 1.90 13.92
CA GLY A 26 -3.52 3.17 14.22
C GLY A 26 -2.13 3.25 13.59
N ALA A 27 -1.35 2.17 13.63
CA ALA A 27 -0.04 2.12 12.97
C ALA A 27 -0.14 2.28 11.44
N ILE A 28 -1.09 1.59 10.80
CA ILE A 28 -1.30 1.68 9.35
C ILE A 28 -1.79 3.07 8.93
N ILE A 29 -2.74 3.65 9.66
CA ILE A 29 -3.21 5.03 9.40
C ILE A 29 -2.07 6.03 9.58
N GLY A 30 -1.24 5.87 10.61
CA GLY A 30 -0.06 6.70 10.83
C GLY A 30 0.93 6.64 9.66
N CYS A 31 1.18 5.44 9.12
CA CYS A 31 2.04 5.26 7.94
C CYS A 31 1.41 5.88 6.68
N TYR A 32 0.10 5.71 6.48
CA TYR A 32 -0.62 6.30 5.35
C TYR A 32 -0.52 7.84 5.35
N ILE A 33 -0.77 8.46 6.51
CA ILE A 33 -0.62 9.90 6.69
C ILE A 33 0.83 10.31 6.44
N TYR A 34 1.81 9.58 6.97
CA TYR A 34 3.22 9.88 6.74
C TYR A 34 3.58 9.82 5.25
N ASP A 35 3.13 8.80 4.52
CA ASP A 35 3.44 8.59 3.10
C ASP A 35 2.80 9.64 2.18
N GLY A 36 1.61 10.13 2.55
CA GLY A 36 0.89 11.15 1.80
C GLY A 36 1.28 12.59 2.14
N THR A 37 1.73 12.89 3.36
CA THR A 37 1.84 14.30 3.85
C THR A 37 3.25 14.91 3.86
N LEU A 38 3.27 16.22 4.17
CA LEU A 38 4.29 17.25 4.49
C LEU A 38 5.81 16.95 4.46
N PHE A 39 6.27 15.71 4.59
CA PHE A 39 7.69 15.36 4.66
C PHE A 39 8.24 14.84 3.33
N HIS A 40 7.39 14.53 2.36
CA HIS A 40 7.81 13.98 1.09
C HIS A 40 7.59 14.95 -0.07
N LYS A 41 8.62 15.05 -0.93
CA LYS A 41 8.56 15.87 -2.13
C LYS A 41 7.51 15.30 -3.09
N LYS A 42 6.54 16.14 -3.46
CA LYS A 42 5.55 15.83 -4.50
C LYS A 42 6.23 15.68 -5.86
N ILE A 43 5.74 14.74 -6.65
CA ILE A 43 6.10 14.52 -8.04
C ILE A 43 5.37 15.57 -8.88
N GLU A 44 6.10 16.33 -9.68
CA GLU A 44 5.56 17.49 -10.39
C GLU A 44 5.40 17.25 -11.89
N SER A 45 5.95 16.15 -12.43
CA SER A 45 5.92 15.88 -13.86
C SER A 45 5.94 14.39 -14.21
N SER A 46 5.44 14.05 -15.41
CA SER A 46 5.52 12.68 -15.95
C SER A 46 6.97 12.19 -16.06
N LYS A 47 7.92 13.07 -16.42
CA LYS A 47 9.34 12.72 -16.51
C LYS A 47 9.94 12.36 -15.15
N GLU A 48 9.55 13.07 -14.10
CA GLU A 48 9.93 12.75 -12.72
C GLU A 48 9.31 11.42 -12.26
N LEU A 49 8.02 11.20 -12.56
CA LEU A 49 7.33 9.94 -12.29
C LEU A 49 8.04 8.76 -12.96
N GLU A 50 8.30 8.83 -14.26
CA GLU A 50 8.97 7.76 -15.01
C GLU A 50 10.36 7.45 -14.45
N LYS A 51 11.12 8.48 -14.06
CA LYS A 51 12.43 8.31 -13.44
C LYS A 51 12.30 7.55 -12.11
N ILE A 52 11.37 7.95 -11.26
CA ILE A 52 11.14 7.31 -9.97
C ILE A 52 10.67 5.86 -10.16
N VAL A 53 9.74 5.61 -11.07
CA VAL A 53 9.26 4.26 -11.40
C VAL A 53 10.41 3.37 -11.83
N LYS A 54 11.30 3.83 -12.73
CA LYS A 54 12.48 3.07 -13.15
C LYS A 54 13.43 2.76 -11.99
N GLU A 55 13.71 3.75 -11.15
CA GLU A 55 14.59 3.59 -9.98
C GLU A 55 14.04 2.57 -8.97
N GLU A 56 12.76 2.70 -8.59
CA GLU A 56 12.15 1.85 -7.56
C GLU A 56 11.81 0.46 -8.10
N ALA A 57 11.36 0.33 -9.37
CA ALA A 57 11.15 -0.97 -10.02
C ALA A 57 12.44 -1.79 -10.05
N LYS A 58 13.58 -1.14 -10.36
CA LYS A 58 14.90 -1.81 -10.33
C LYS A 58 15.24 -2.36 -8.94
N LYS A 59 14.96 -1.61 -7.85
CA LYS A 59 15.18 -2.09 -6.47
C LYS A 59 14.26 -3.25 -6.09
N LEU A 60 13.08 -3.31 -6.69
CA LEU A 60 12.13 -4.40 -6.51
C LEU A 60 12.46 -5.63 -7.35
N GLY A 61 13.34 -5.51 -8.35
CA GLY A 61 13.59 -6.58 -9.33
C GLY A 61 12.48 -6.69 -10.37
N LEU A 62 11.70 -5.62 -10.56
CA LEU A 62 10.65 -5.52 -11.58
C LEU A 62 11.25 -5.03 -12.90
N ASP A 63 10.70 -5.54 -14.00
CA ASP A 63 11.02 -5.05 -15.34
C ASP A 63 10.27 -3.73 -15.59
N SER A 64 10.98 -2.61 -15.45
CA SER A 64 10.39 -1.28 -15.65
C SER A 64 9.90 -1.03 -17.09
N THR A 65 10.36 -1.80 -18.08
CA THR A 65 9.88 -1.65 -19.47
C THR A 65 8.43 -2.11 -19.66
N LYS A 66 7.95 -2.95 -18.73
CA LYS A 66 6.56 -3.42 -18.70
C LYS A 66 5.62 -2.46 -17.97
N ILE A 67 6.12 -1.39 -17.36
CA ILE A 67 5.33 -0.45 -16.56
C ILE A 67 5.12 0.85 -17.35
N ASP A 68 3.88 1.13 -17.73
CA ASP A 68 3.46 2.40 -18.33
C ASP A 68 2.95 3.32 -17.21
N ALA A 69 3.72 4.37 -16.92
CA ALA A 69 3.44 5.30 -15.83
C ALA A 69 2.81 6.58 -16.37
N ARG A 70 1.64 6.95 -15.84
CA ARG A 70 0.88 8.14 -16.28
C ARG A 70 0.63 9.08 -15.13
N TYR A 71 1.06 10.32 -15.30
CA TYR A 71 0.81 11.40 -14.36
C TYR A 71 -0.45 12.18 -14.74
N ASN A 72 -1.22 12.59 -13.73
CA ASN A 72 -2.44 13.39 -13.87
C ASN A 72 -3.60 12.69 -14.61
N TYR A 73 -3.72 11.38 -14.45
CA TYR A 73 -4.81 10.59 -15.04
C TYR A 73 -5.98 10.41 -14.05
N GLU A 74 -7.15 10.95 -14.39
CA GLU A 74 -8.47 10.64 -13.78
C GLU A 74 -8.65 10.73 -12.25
N ASN A 75 -7.92 11.59 -11.52
CA ASN A 75 -8.07 11.77 -10.06
C ASN A 75 -7.94 10.47 -9.23
N LYS A 76 -7.31 9.42 -9.76
CA LYS A 76 -7.07 8.15 -9.07
C LYS A 76 -5.59 7.79 -9.08
N TYR A 77 -5.17 7.03 -8.08
CA TYR A 77 -3.87 6.36 -8.02
C TYR A 77 -4.13 4.87 -7.94
N PHE A 78 -3.57 4.11 -8.87
CA PHE A 78 -3.68 2.67 -8.88
C PHE A 78 -2.65 2.05 -9.82
N ALA A 79 -2.27 0.82 -9.53
CA ALA A 79 -1.61 -0.08 -10.46
C ALA A 79 -2.57 -1.18 -10.97
N GLN A 80 -2.59 -1.41 -12.27
CA GLN A 80 -3.40 -2.45 -12.89
C GLN A 80 -2.58 -3.24 -13.92
N LYS A 81 -2.75 -4.56 -13.94
CA LYS A 81 -2.16 -5.44 -14.97
C LYS A 81 -3.06 -5.48 -16.20
N ASN A 82 -2.46 -5.24 -17.37
CA ASN A 82 -3.09 -5.40 -18.67
C ASN A 82 -2.21 -6.30 -19.56
N GLY A 83 -2.59 -7.58 -19.66
CA GLY A 83 -1.78 -8.60 -20.31
C GLY A 83 -0.41 -8.73 -19.63
N ASP A 84 0.66 -8.54 -20.40
CA ASP A 84 2.05 -8.59 -19.93
C ASP A 84 2.58 -7.24 -19.42
N ARG A 85 1.75 -6.20 -19.44
CA ARG A 85 2.12 -4.84 -19.02
C ARG A 85 1.35 -4.43 -17.77
N TYR A 86 1.88 -3.41 -17.10
CA TYR A 86 1.27 -2.79 -15.94
C TYR A 86 1.06 -1.31 -16.22
N TYR A 87 -0.11 -0.79 -15.87
CA TYR A 87 -0.37 0.64 -15.83
C TYR A 87 -0.21 1.12 -14.41
N LEU A 88 0.55 2.18 -14.21
CA LEU A 88 0.67 2.88 -12.93
C LEU A 88 0.16 4.31 -13.15
N HIS A 89 -0.99 4.61 -12.57
CA HIS A 89 -1.58 5.93 -12.67
C HIS A 89 -1.35 6.68 -11.35
N LEU A 90 -0.95 7.94 -11.47
CA LEU A 90 -0.75 8.83 -10.34
C LEU A 90 -1.52 10.13 -10.61
N ALA A 91 -2.58 10.39 -9.86
CA ALA A 91 -3.26 11.68 -9.94
C ALA A 91 -2.40 12.81 -9.36
N ASN A 92 -2.61 14.03 -9.86
CA ASN A 92 -1.94 15.22 -9.37
C ASN A 92 -2.53 15.68 -8.02
N SER A 93 -2.11 15.04 -6.94
CA SER A 93 -2.58 15.33 -5.59
C SER A 93 -1.44 15.53 -4.59
N TRP A 94 -1.78 15.74 -3.32
CA TRP A 94 -0.81 15.77 -2.23
C TRP A 94 -0.15 14.39 -2.01
N GLU A 95 -0.83 13.30 -2.36
CA GLU A 95 -0.33 11.92 -2.27
C GLU A 95 0.53 11.51 -3.47
N ALA A 96 0.80 12.41 -4.42
CA ALA A 96 1.64 12.12 -5.59
C ALA A 96 3.13 12.09 -5.21
N THR A 97 3.55 11.17 -4.35
CA THR A 97 4.91 11.11 -3.78
C THR A 97 5.67 9.88 -4.28
N ARG A 98 6.99 9.84 -4.03
CA ARG A 98 7.80 8.62 -4.27
C ARG A 98 7.28 7.42 -3.47
N ASN A 99 6.73 7.62 -2.27
CA ASN A 99 6.23 6.53 -1.44
C ASN A 99 4.97 5.91 -2.06
N THR A 100 4.08 6.72 -2.62
CA THR A 100 2.92 6.21 -3.38
C THR A 100 3.36 5.39 -4.58
N VAL A 101 4.41 5.83 -5.30
CA VAL A 101 4.99 5.00 -6.38
C VAL A 101 5.53 3.66 -5.84
N LYS A 102 6.23 3.66 -4.71
CA LYS A 102 6.71 2.43 -4.06
C LYS A 102 5.54 1.52 -3.68
N HIS A 103 4.47 2.08 -3.12
CA HIS A 103 3.24 1.37 -2.74
C HIS A 103 2.63 0.66 -3.96
N GLU A 104 2.39 1.38 -5.06
CA GLU A 104 1.81 0.82 -6.28
C GLU A 104 2.71 -0.23 -6.95
N LEU A 105 4.03 0.01 -6.96
CA LEU A 105 4.98 -0.98 -7.45
C LEU A 105 5.00 -2.25 -6.59
N TYR A 106 4.71 -2.14 -5.29
CA TYR A 106 4.59 -3.31 -4.42
C TYR A 106 3.39 -4.18 -4.78
N HIS A 107 2.26 -3.56 -5.12
CA HIS A 107 1.09 -4.27 -5.65
C HIS A 107 1.43 -5.00 -6.96
N ILE A 108 2.21 -4.37 -7.84
CA ILE A 108 2.72 -5.03 -9.06
C ILE A 108 3.60 -6.24 -8.72
N LEU A 109 4.51 -6.13 -7.75
CA LEU A 109 5.37 -7.22 -7.31
C LEU A 109 4.59 -8.41 -6.74
N LYS A 110 3.55 -8.15 -5.95
CA LYS A 110 2.71 -9.20 -5.34
C LYS A 110 1.58 -9.70 -6.27
N ASP A 111 1.60 -9.25 -7.52
CA ASP A 111 0.62 -9.51 -8.58
C ASP A 111 -0.76 -8.90 -8.28
N CYS A 112 -0.98 -7.70 -8.83
CA CYS A 112 -2.18 -6.86 -8.62
C CYS A 112 -3.51 -7.49 -9.06
N ASN A 113 -3.50 -8.68 -9.67
CA ASN A 113 -4.69 -9.41 -10.13
C ASN A 113 -5.00 -10.69 -9.34
N ARG A 114 -4.35 -10.95 -8.19
CA ARG A 114 -4.82 -12.06 -7.34
C ARG A 114 -6.26 -11.78 -6.91
N LYS A 115 -7.17 -12.73 -7.14
CA LYS A 115 -8.54 -12.73 -6.59
C LYS A 115 -8.46 -12.77 -5.07
N ASN A 116 -8.27 -11.60 -4.48
CA ASN A 116 -8.15 -11.44 -3.05
C ASN A 116 -9.53 -11.19 -2.47
N THR A 117 -9.80 -11.75 -1.30
CA THR A 117 -11.00 -11.40 -0.53
C THR A 117 -10.85 -9.98 -0.02
N PHE A 118 -11.97 -9.28 0.20
CA PHE A 118 -11.96 -7.94 0.82
C PHE A 118 -11.10 -7.89 2.10
N PHE A 119 -11.18 -8.93 2.94
CA PHE A 119 -10.37 -9.04 4.15
C PHE A 119 -8.87 -9.13 3.86
N TYR A 120 -8.47 -9.96 2.89
CA TYR A 120 -7.07 -10.04 2.51
C TYR A 120 -6.58 -8.69 1.97
N GLU A 121 -7.37 -8.04 1.11
CA GLU A 121 -7.00 -6.76 0.53
C GLU A 121 -6.79 -5.69 1.60
N LYS A 122 -7.77 -5.51 2.51
CA LYS A 122 -7.74 -4.46 3.54
C LYS A 122 -6.79 -4.71 4.71
N PHE A 123 -6.60 -5.98 5.12
CA PHE A 123 -5.80 -6.30 6.31
C PHE A 123 -4.46 -6.96 6.00
N ILE A 124 -4.16 -7.25 4.73
CA ILE A 124 -2.90 -7.90 4.34
C ILE A 124 -2.24 -7.20 3.14
N ALA A 125 -2.93 -7.03 2.02
CA ALA A 125 -2.33 -6.47 0.80
C ALA A 125 -1.99 -4.99 0.95
N GLU A 126 -2.99 -4.14 1.23
CA GLU A 126 -2.82 -2.69 1.40
C GLU A 126 -1.83 -2.37 2.53
N PRO A 127 -1.92 -2.98 3.72
CA PRO A 127 -1.00 -2.71 4.82
C PRO A 127 0.44 -3.08 4.49
N ARG A 128 0.68 -4.17 3.75
CA ARG A 128 2.04 -4.52 3.30
C ARG A 128 2.58 -3.52 2.27
N ALA A 129 1.74 -3.06 1.34
CA ALA A 129 2.12 -2.05 0.37
C ALA A 129 2.41 -0.69 1.04
N ILE A 130 1.64 -0.29 2.05
CA ILE A 130 1.90 0.89 2.89
C ILE A 130 3.24 0.73 3.61
N LEU A 131 3.46 -0.38 4.33
CA LEU A 131 4.73 -0.61 5.04
C LEU A 131 5.94 -0.60 4.09
N TYR A 132 5.79 -1.13 2.87
CA TYR A 132 6.84 -1.02 1.85
C TYR A 132 7.02 0.41 1.35
N GLY A 133 5.91 1.13 1.11
CA GLY A 133 5.90 2.55 0.75
C GLY A 133 6.68 3.40 1.74
N THR A 134 6.37 3.23 3.03
CA THR A 134 7.00 3.94 4.16
C THR A 134 8.45 3.51 4.38
N PHE A 135 8.70 2.22 4.62
CA PHE A 135 10.00 1.75 5.14
C PHE A 135 10.89 1.09 4.09
N GLY A 136 10.35 0.74 2.91
CA GLY A 136 11.06 -0.03 1.89
C GLY A 136 11.29 -1.50 2.26
N ILE A 137 10.63 -2.00 3.31
CA ILE A 137 10.76 -3.38 3.80
C ILE A 137 9.83 -4.28 3.01
N LYS A 138 10.38 -5.33 2.38
CA LYS A 138 9.60 -6.34 1.65
C LYS A 138 9.05 -7.39 2.63
N ILE A 139 7.73 -7.58 2.65
CA ILE A 139 6.98 -8.51 3.55
C ILE A 139 6.06 -9.44 2.75
#